data_AF-A0A1Q7VQS6-F1
#
_entry.id   AF-A0A1Q7VQS6-F1
#
_cell.length_a   1.000
_cell.length_b   1.000
_cell.length_c   1.000
_cell.angle_alpha   90.00
_cell.angle_beta   90.00
_cell.angle_gamma   90.00
#
_symmetry.space_group_name_H-M   'P 1'
#
loop_
_entity.id
_entity.type
_entity.pdbx_description
1 polymer ?
#
loop_
_entity_poly.entity_id
_entity_poly.type
_entity_poly.pdbx_seq_one_letter_code
_entity_poly.pdbx_strand_id
1 'polypeptide(L)'
;MCGRYTLTDPGQLPLRFDVEVNADTFLPRYNIAPSQLVPVVVERPEGRALQHMRWGFQPAWAAPAPNRPAPINARAETLLERPLFRGAVARRRCLIVADGFYEWQDTGRGPKQPVYMRLRTGGLFAFAGLYTDAGEGPATCAIITTEPNDVIRPIHNRMPAILEPVQEGVWTDPLLSDPSAVLACLRPFPAEQLITFPVSRLVSDARHEGPRLIEPLTLAT
;
A
#
# COMPACT_ATOMS: atom_id res chain seq x y z
N MET A 1 7.87 -1.19 7.66
CA MET A 1 7.13 -2.18 6.85
C MET A 1 5.75 -1.59 6.84
N CYS A 2 5.26 -1.20 5.66
CA CYS A 2 4.09 -0.34 5.59
C CYS A 2 2.87 -1.07 6.15
N GLY A 3 2.43 -0.63 7.34
CA GLY A 3 1.35 -1.27 8.09
C GLY A 3 0.11 -0.41 8.24
N ARG A 4 0.19 0.90 7.98
CA ARG A 4 -0.96 1.81 7.97
C ARG A 4 -0.88 2.78 6.80
N TYR A 5 -2.01 3.08 6.19
CA TYR A 5 -2.09 4.08 5.13
C TYR A 5 -3.45 4.78 5.08
N THR A 6 -3.59 5.74 4.16
CA THR A 6 -4.78 6.57 4.02
C THR A 6 -5.32 6.57 2.60
N LEU A 7 -6.63 6.82 2.51
CA LEU A 7 -7.32 7.22 1.30
C LEU A 7 -8.39 8.23 1.71
N THR A 8 -7.98 9.48 1.84
CA THR A 8 -8.77 10.60 2.34
C THR A 8 -9.60 11.30 1.26
N ASP A 9 -9.18 11.22 -0.01
CA ASP A 9 -9.93 11.75 -1.16
C ASP A 9 -10.33 10.65 -2.17
N PRO A 10 -11.26 9.76 -1.78
CA PRO A 10 -11.78 8.69 -2.64
C PRO A 10 -12.41 9.18 -3.95
N GLY A 11 -12.91 10.43 -4.00
CA GLY A 11 -13.58 11.00 -5.16
C GLY A 11 -12.65 11.22 -6.37
N GLN A 12 -11.33 11.25 -6.14
CA GLN A 12 -10.33 11.40 -7.21
C GLN A 12 -10.00 10.08 -7.92
N LEU A 13 -10.46 8.93 -7.42
CA LEU A 13 -10.12 7.64 -8.00
C LEU A 13 -10.50 7.50 -9.49
N PRO A 14 -11.73 7.86 -9.93
CA PRO A 14 -12.10 7.71 -11.33
C PRO A 14 -11.18 8.48 -12.26
N LEU A 15 -10.91 9.75 -11.92
CA LEU A 15 -10.06 10.60 -12.73
C LEU A 15 -8.60 10.14 -12.73
N ARG A 16 -8.07 9.68 -11.59
CA ARG A 16 -6.65 9.33 -11.46
C ARG A 16 -6.29 7.95 -11.99
N PHE A 17 -7.20 6.99 -11.87
CA PHE A 17 -6.91 5.58 -12.17
C PHE A 17 -7.77 4.99 -13.27
N ASP A 18 -8.70 5.76 -13.85
CA ASP A 18 -9.62 5.30 -14.90
C ASP A 18 -10.48 4.12 -14.43
N VAL A 19 -11.17 4.30 -13.30
CA VAL A 19 -12.01 3.28 -12.66
C VAL A 19 -13.38 3.82 -12.29
N GLU A 20 -14.39 2.95 -12.31
CA GLU A 20 -15.70 3.30 -11.76
C GLU A 20 -15.71 3.16 -10.23
N VAL A 21 -16.31 4.13 -9.54
CA VAL A 21 -16.55 4.09 -8.10
C VAL A 21 -17.98 4.49 -7.79
N ASN A 22 -18.58 3.85 -6.79
CA ASN A 22 -19.83 4.34 -6.22
C ASN A 22 -19.51 5.43 -5.19
N ALA A 23 -19.72 6.68 -5.57
CA ALA A 23 -19.43 7.84 -4.73
C ALA A 23 -20.19 7.83 -3.39
N ASP A 24 -21.36 7.20 -3.32
CA ASP A 24 -22.22 7.19 -2.13
C ASP A 24 -21.68 6.26 -1.03
N THR A 25 -20.82 5.31 -1.37
CA THR A 25 -20.31 4.29 -0.43
C THR A 25 -18.82 4.40 -0.15
N PHE A 26 -18.11 5.23 -0.92
CA PHE A 26 -16.67 5.30 -0.86
C PHE A 26 -16.20 6.47 0.01
N LEU A 27 -16.19 6.23 1.33
CA LEU A 27 -15.89 7.23 2.36
C LEU A 27 -14.39 7.41 2.60
N PRO A 28 -13.93 8.63 2.95
CA PRO A 28 -12.55 8.89 3.38
C PRO A 28 -12.12 7.98 4.53
N ARG A 29 -10.91 7.43 4.44
CA ARG A 29 -10.28 6.63 5.52
C ARG A 29 -8.89 7.14 5.83
N TYR A 30 -8.65 7.44 7.10
CA TYR A 30 -7.44 8.05 7.63
C TYR A 30 -6.56 7.04 8.38
N ASN A 31 -7.02 5.80 8.61
CA ASN A 31 -6.26 4.79 9.34
C ASN A 31 -6.51 3.37 8.82
N ILE A 32 -6.23 3.16 7.53
CA ILE A 32 -6.36 1.86 6.90
C ILE A 32 -5.35 0.89 7.51
N ALA A 33 -5.86 -0.23 8.01
CA ALA A 33 -5.09 -1.22 8.75
C ALA A 33 -5.22 -2.63 8.12
N PRO A 34 -4.30 -3.55 8.45
CA PRO A 34 -4.36 -4.95 8.02
C PRO A 34 -5.69 -5.63 8.30
N SER A 35 -5.98 -6.69 7.56
CA SER A 35 -7.22 -7.47 7.60
C SER A 35 -8.47 -6.74 7.09
N GLN A 36 -8.46 -5.41 6.98
CA GLN A 36 -9.56 -4.66 6.38
C GLN A 36 -9.67 -4.92 4.87
N LEU A 37 -10.88 -4.73 4.32
CA LEU A 37 -11.08 -4.63 2.88
C LEU A 37 -10.54 -3.28 2.40
N VAL A 38 -9.71 -3.33 1.37
CA VAL A 38 -9.04 -2.17 0.80
C VAL A 38 -9.30 -2.04 -0.70
N PRO A 39 -9.42 -0.80 -1.20
CA PRO A 39 -9.54 -0.54 -2.63
C PRO A 39 -8.24 -0.89 -3.36
N VAL A 40 -8.38 -1.66 -4.42
CA VAL A 40 -7.28 -2.14 -5.26
C VAL A 40 -7.69 -2.00 -6.72
N VAL A 41 -6.85 -1.37 -7.53
CA VAL A 41 -7.05 -1.31 -8.98
C VAL A 41 -6.33 -2.48 -9.63
N VAL A 42 -7.02 -3.17 -10.53
CA VAL A 42 -6.45 -4.23 -11.36
C VAL A 42 -6.75 -4.00 -12.83
N GLU A 43 -5.91 -4.56 -13.70
CA GLU A 43 -6.16 -4.59 -15.14
C GLU A 43 -7.12 -5.74 -15.48
N ARG A 44 -8.14 -5.47 -16.30
CA ARG A 44 -9.04 -6.47 -16.90
C ARG A 44 -9.13 -6.26 -18.41
N PRO A 45 -9.60 -7.26 -19.18
CA PRO A 45 -9.79 -7.11 -20.63
C PRO A 45 -10.67 -5.90 -21.02
N GLU A 46 -11.67 -5.60 -20.18
CA GLU A 46 -12.61 -4.49 -20.32
C GLU A 46 -12.08 -3.13 -19.82
N GLY A 47 -10.86 -3.08 -19.27
CA GLY A 47 -10.25 -1.88 -18.69
C GLY A 47 -9.93 -2.06 -17.20
N ARG A 48 -9.52 -0.97 -16.55
CA ARG A 48 -9.19 -1.00 -15.12
C ARG A 48 -10.45 -1.12 -14.28
N ALA A 49 -10.35 -1.91 -13.21
CA ALA A 49 -11.44 -2.11 -12.27
C ALA A 49 -10.98 -1.90 -10.83
N LEU A 50 -11.79 -1.16 -10.06
CA LEU A 50 -11.63 -1.07 -8.62
C LEU A 50 -12.26 -2.29 -7.94
N GLN A 51 -11.50 -2.98 -7.10
CA GLN A 51 -11.96 -4.12 -6.30
C GLN A 51 -11.62 -3.92 -4.84
N HIS A 52 -12.47 -4.45 -3.95
CA HIS A 52 -12.20 -4.49 -2.53
C HIS A 52 -11.58 -5.84 -2.15
N MET A 53 -10.34 -5.82 -1.68
CA MET A 53 -9.58 -7.01 -1.31
C MET A 53 -9.17 -6.96 0.15
N ARG A 54 -9.10 -8.11 0.82
CA ARG A 54 -8.60 -8.18 2.20
C ARG A 54 -7.09 -7.95 2.22
N TRP A 55 -6.63 -6.96 2.99
CA TRP A 55 -5.19 -6.72 3.14
C TRP A 55 -4.55 -7.74 4.10
N GLY A 56 -3.83 -8.70 3.54
CA GLY A 56 -3.31 -9.88 4.24
C GLY A 56 -3.33 -11.08 3.29
N PHE A 57 -2.23 -11.30 2.60
CA PHE A 57 -2.13 -12.15 1.42
C PHE A 57 -2.23 -13.65 1.76
N GLN A 58 -3.30 -14.29 1.30
CA GLN A 58 -3.64 -15.68 1.58
C GLN A 58 -4.16 -16.37 0.31
N PRO A 59 -3.29 -17.03 -0.48
CA PRO A 59 -3.72 -17.84 -1.61
C PRO A 59 -4.56 -19.04 -1.18
N ALA A 60 -5.51 -19.46 -2.01
CA ALA A 60 -6.39 -20.59 -1.70
C ALA A 60 -5.65 -21.92 -1.43
N TRP A 61 -4.48 -22.14 -2.06
CA TRP A 61 -3.66 -23.33 -1.86
C TRP A 61 -2.84 -23.30 -0.56
N ALA A 62 -2.67 -22.12 0.06
CA ALA A 62 -1.93 -21.97 1.29
C ALA A 62 -2.89 -22.10 2.47
N ALA A 63 -2.65 -23.07 3.36
CA ALA A 63 -3.43 -23.18 4.58
C ALA A 63 -3.14 -21.97 5.50
N PRO A 64 -4.17 -21.41 6.17
CA PRO A 64 -3.95 -20.40 7.20
C PRO A 64 -3.12 -21.00 8.34
N ALA A 65 -2.11 -20.26 8.81
CA ALA A 65 -1.33 -20.66 9.97
C ALA A 65 -2.04 -20.18 11.25
N PRO A 66 -2.40 -21.07 12.20
CA PRO A 66 -3.20 -20.70 13.39
C PRO A 66 -2.62 -19.56 14.22
N ASN A 67 -1.29 -19.45 14.28
CA ASN A 67 -0.56 -18.48 15.11
C ASN A 67 0.24 -17.45 14.30
N ARG A 68 0.00 -17.35 12.98
CA ARG A 68 0.73 -16.40 12.14
C ARG A 68 -0.24 -15.69 11.20
N PRO A 69 -0.43 -14.37 11.35
CA PRO A 69 -1.29 -13.63 10.44
C PRO A 69 -0.77 -13.71 9.02
N ALA A 70 -1.70 -13.64 8.06
CA ALA A 70 -1.37 -13.55 6.65
C ALA A 70 -0.45 -12.34 6.39
N PRO A 71 0.61 -12.48 5.58
CA PRO A 71 1.55 -11.40 5.34
C PRO A 71 0.88 -10.23 4.62
N ILE A 72 1.04 -9.03 5.18
CA ILE A 72 0.49 -7.79 4.63
C ILE A 72 1.45 -7.13 3.62
N ASN A 73 2.72 -7.53 3.65
CA ASN A 73 3.75 -7.03 2.77
C ASN A 73 4.56 -8.16 2.13
N ALA A 74 5.07 -7.89 0.94
CA ALA A 74 6.08 -8.71 0.27
C ALA A 74 7.36 -7.88 0.07
N ARG A 75 8.55 -8.49 0.19
CA ARG A 75 9.83 -7.79 0.03
C ARG A 75 10.32 -7.94 -1.40
N ALA A 76 10.53 -6.84 -2.11
CA ALA A 76 10.97 -6.82 -3.50
C ALA A 76 12.17 -7.74 -3.77
N GLU A 77 13.14 -7.73 -2.86
CA GLU A 77 14.42 -8.45 -2.94
C GLU A 77 14.25 -9.98 -2.93
N THR A 78 13.17 -10.50 -2.35
CA THR A 78 12.93 -11.95 -2.22
C THR A 78 11.63 -12.39 -2.89
N LEU A 79 11.01 -11.53 -3.71
CA LEU A 79 9.70 -11.78 -4.30
C LEU A 79 9.65 -13.09 -5.10
N LEU A 80 10.69 -13.35 -5.90
CA LEU A 80 10.74 -14.53 -6.78
C LEU A 80 11.21 -15.79 -6.05
N GLU A 81 11.90 -15.63 -4.93
CA GLU A 81 12.40 -16.74 -4.11
C GLU A 81 11.31 -17.32 -3.19
N ARG A 82 10.33 -16.49 -2.79
CA ARG A 82 9.27 -16.88 -1.86
C ARG A 82 8.14 -17.60 -2.61
N PRO A 83 7.88 -18.90 -2.36
CA PRO A 83 6.82 -19.65 -3.05
C PRO A 83 5.44 -19.01 -2.92
N LEU A 84 5.18 -18.35 -1.79
CA LEU A 84 3.93 -17.65 -1.52
C LEU A 84 3.65 -16.53 -2.53
N PHE A 85 4.66 -15.78 -2.95
CA PHE A 85 4.49 -14.60 -3.79
C PHE A 85 4.85 -14.83 -5.26
N ARG A 86 5.82 -15.71 -5.56
CA ARG A 86 6.42 -15.86 -6.90
C ARG A 86 5.39 -16.02 -8.03
N GLY A 87 4.33 -16.80 -7.79
CA GLY A 87 3.27 -17.02 -8.80
C GLY A 87 2.41 -15.79 -9.03
N ALA A 88 2.16 -15.00 -7.98
CA ALA A 88 1.40 -13.76 -8.08
C ALA A 88 2.16 -12.68 -8.84
N VAL A 89 3.49 -12.62 -8.73
CA VAL A 89 4.30 -11.64 -9.48
C VAL A 89 4.10 -11.79 -10.99
N ALA A 90 3.84 -13.00 -11.50
CA ALA A 90 3.66 -13.20 -12.94
C ALA A 90 2.28 -12.77 -13.47
N ARG A 91 1.21 -12.86 -12.65
CA ARG A 91 -0.18 -12.78 -13.16
C ARG A 91 -1.19 -12.09 -12.25
N ARG A 92 -0.80 -11.70 -11.04
CA ARG A 92 -1.69 -11.16 -10.01
C ARG A 92 -1.05 -9.93 -9.36
N ARG A 93 -0.72 -8.96 -10.21
CA ARG A 93 -0.20 -7.65 -9.83
C ARG A 93 -1.34 -6.64 -9.80
N CYS A 94 -1.30 -5.72 -8.86
CA CYS A 94 -2.32 -4.71 -8.67
C CYS A 94 -1.73 -3.40 -8.17
N LEU A 95 -2.56 -2.36 -8.18
CA LEU A 95 -2.27 -1.06 -7.57
C LEU A 95 -3.08 -0.94 -6.28
N ILE A 96 -2.41 -0.78 -5.15
CA ILE A 96 -3.09 -0.47 -3.88
C ILE A 96 -3.06 1.04 -3.72
N VAL A 97 -4.22 1.67 -3.85
CA VAL A 97 -4.36 3.14 -3.94
C VAL A 97 -4.31 3.80 -2.57
N ALA A 98 -3.61 4.93 -2.49
CA ALA A 98 -3.42 5.68 -1.25
C ALA A 98 -3.15 7.16 -1.54
N ASP A 99 -3.24 8.00 -0.51
CA ASP A 99 -2.76 9.39 -0.52
C ASP A 99 -1.78 9.72 0.62
N GLY A 100 -1.46 8.73 1.43
CA GLY A 100 -0.40 8.79 2.41
C GLY A 100 -0.24 7.49 3.18
N PHE A 101 0.83 7.39 3.95
CA PHE A 101 1.13 6.24 4.80
C PHE A 101 1.84 6.62 6.08
N TYR A 102 1.87 5.70 7.04
CA TYR A 102 2.48 5.92 8.33
C TYR A 102 3.61 4.93 8.58
N GLU A 103 4.67 5.40 9.22
CA GLU A 103 5.67 4.56 9.85
C GLU A 103 5.99 5.06 11.27
N TRP A 104 6.44 4.15 12.12
CA TRP A 104 6.72 4.43 13.53
C TRP A 104 8.22 4.59 13.74
N GLN A 105 8.67 5.83 13.90
CA GLN A 105 10.05 6.17 14.19
C GLN A 105 10.41 5.79 15.63
N ASP A 106 11.50 5.05 15.78
CA ASP A 106 12.12 4.83 17.09
C ASP A 106 12.92 6.08 17.49
N THR A 107 12.51 6.72 18.58
CA THR A 107 13.17 7.92 19.11
C THR A 107 14.17 7.60 20.22
N GLY A 108 14.37 6.30 20.54
CA GLY A 108 15.18 5.84 21.66
C GLY A 108 14.60 6.17 23.04
N ARG A 109 13.41 6.77 23.10
CA ARG A 109 12.74 7.19 24.34
C ARG A 109 11.24 6.88 24.28
N GLY A 110 10.80 5.89 25.06
CA GLY A 110 9.38 5.56 25.20
C GLY A 110 8.75 5.00 23.91
N PRO A 111 7.42 5.13 23.73
CA PRO A 111 6.73 4.62 22.55
C PRO A 111 7.18 5.31 21.27
N LYS A 112 7.28 4.55 20.19
CA LYS A 112 7.62 5.06 18.85
C LYS A 112 6.72 6.21 18.43
N GLN A 113 7.29 7.19 17.72
CA GLN A 113 6.58 8.35 17.18
C GLN A 113 6.03 8.01 15.79
N PRO A 114 4.71 8.02 15.57
CA PRO A 114 4.17 7.90 14.21
C PRO A 114 4.55 9.11 13.38
N VAL A 115 5.00 8.85 12.16
CA VAL A 115 5.31 9.85 11.14
C VAL A 115 4.43 9.55 9.94
N TYR A 116 3.75 10.58 9.45
CA TYR A 116 2.92 10.49 8.25
C TYR A 116 3.73 10.95 7.04
N MET A 117 3.56 10.25 5.93
CA MET A 117 4.21 10.50 4.65
C MET A 117 3.16 10.65 3.57
N ARG A 118 3.38 11.60 2.66
CA ARG A 118 2.55 11.78 1.46
C ARG A 118 3.34 12.43 0.34
N LEU A 119 2.78 12.45 -0.87
CA LEU A 119 3.34 13.23 -1.96
C LEU A 119 3.40 14.71 -1.57
N ARG A 120 4.49 15.38 -1.93
CA ARG A 120 4.68 16.83 -1.76
C ARG A 120 3.58 17.63 -2.43
N THR A 121 3.14 17.17 -3.60
CA THR A 121 2.05 17.75 -4.40
C THR A 121 0.67 17.46 -3.82
N GLY A 122 0.57 16.58 -2.81
CA GLY A 122 -0.69 15.94 -2.46
C GLY A 122 -1.19 15.00 -3.57
N GLY A 123 -2.45 14.60 -3.47
CA GLY A 123 -3.11 13.71 -4.43
C GLY A 123 -2.84 12.23 -4.19
N LEU A 124 -3.48 11.41 -5.03
CA LEU A 124 -3.41 9.96 -4.96
C LEU A 124 -2.16 9.39 -5.66
N PHE A 125 -1.66 8.29 -5.13
CA PHE A 125 -0.65 7.44 -5.73
C PHE A 125 -0.99 5.96 -5.52
N ALA A 126 -0.21 5.08 -6.13
CA ALA A 126 -0.36 3.64 -5.98
C ALA A 126 0.89 3.00 -5.37
N PHE A 127 0.68 2.07 -4.45
CA PHE A 127 1.69 1.08 -4.13
C PHE A 127 1.63 -0.07 -5.14
N ALA A 128 2.79 -0.61 -5.51
CA ALA A 128 2.87 -1.89 -6.17
C ALA A 128 2.34 -2.98 -5.22
N GLY A 129 1.30 -3.69 -5.66
CA GLY A 129 0.65 -4.74 -4.89
C GLY A 129 0.65 -6.09 -5.61
N LEU A 130 0.48 -7.14 -4.83
CA LEU A 130 0.12 -8.47 -5.30
C LEU A 130 -1.25 -8.83 -4.76
N TYR A 131 -2.00 -9.63 -5.51
CA TYR A 131 -3.30 -10.13 -5.07
C TYR A 131 -3.50 -11.63 -5.30
N THR A 132 -4.58 -12.15 -4.74
CA THR A 132 -5.08 -13.50 -4.99
C THR A 132 -6.49 -13.40 -5.56
N ASP A 133 -6.87 -14.36 -6.40
CA ASP A 133 -8.29 -14.46 -6.79
C ASP A 133 -9.16 -14.76 -5.56
N ALA A 134 -10.45 -14.44 -5.67
CA ALA A 134 -11.44 -14.86 -4.69
C ALA A 134 -11.60 -16.39 -4.76
N GLY A 135 -11.67 -17.03 -3.59
CA GLY A 135 -11.99 -18.45 -3.45
C GLY A 135 -13.29 -18.60 -2.69
N GLU A 136 -13.31 -19.45 -1.65
CA GLU A 136 -14.42 -19.50 -0.68
C GLU A 136 -14.53 -18.22 0.17
N GLY A 137 -13.47 -17.40 0.19
CA GLY A 137 -13.43 -16.09 0.86
C GLY A 137 -13.05 -14.94 -0.09
N PRO A 138 -12.95 -13.71 0.42
CA PRO A 138 -12.60 -12.55 -0.41
C PRO A 138 -11.19 -12.70 -0.98
N ALA A 139 -10.98 -12.13 -2.17
CA ALA A 139 -9.66 -11.89 -2.71
C ALA A 139 -8.78 -11.17 -1.67
N THR A 140 -7.48 -11.49 -1.65
CA THR A 140 -6.54 -10.92 -0.68
C THR A 140 -5.41 -10.19 -1.38
N CYS A 141 -4.74 -9.27 -0.69
CA CYS A 141 -3.63 -8.52 -1.25
C CYS A 141 -2.48 -8.28 -0.26
N ALA A 142 -1.30 -7.94 -0.79
CA ALA A 142 -0.14 -7.47 -0.04
C ALA A 142 0.54 -6.30 -0.76
N ILE A 143 1.06 -5.36 0.02
CA ILE A 143 1.87 -4.23 -0.48
C ILE A 143 3.32 -4.69 -0.65
N ILE A 144 3.92 -4.44 -1.81
CA ILE A 144 5.35 -4.67 -2.00
C ILE A 144 6.13 -3.56 -1.29
N THR A 145 7.20 -3.94 -0.61
CA THR A 145 8.14 -3.05 0.06
C THR A 145 9.51 -3.17 -0.56
N THR A 146 10.27 -2.08 -0.51
CA THR A 146 11.65 -1.97 -0.99
C THR A 146 12.53 -1.28 0.05
N GLU A 147 13.80 -1.07 -0.26
CA GLU A 147 14.72 -0.27 0.56
C GLU A 147 14.21 1.17 0.73
N PRO A 148 14.50 1.84 1.86
CA PRO A 148 14.05 3.21 2.06
C PRO A 148 14.91 4.19 1.25
N ASN A 149 14.28 5.24 0.74
CA ASN A 149 14.98 6.43 0.25
C ASN A 149 15.52 7.28 1.43
N ASP A 150 16.17 8.40 1.13
CA ASP A 150 16.82 9.24 2.15
C ASP A 150 15.86 9.92 3.12
N VAL A 151 14.60 10.12 2.73
CA VAL A 151 13.55 10.70 3.58
C VAL A 151 12.97 9.65 4.55
N ILE A 152 12.84 8.39 4.10
CA ILE A 152 12.27 7.31 4.92
C ILE A 152 13.33 6.64 5.81
N ARG A 153 14.60 6.60 5.39
CA ARG A 153 15.69 5.90 6.08
C ARG A 153 15.84 6.28 7.57
N PRO A 154 15.70 7.56 7.99
CA PRO A 154 15.76 7.93 9.41
C PRO A 154 14.54 7.47 10.24
N ILE A 155 13.46 7.05 9.57
CA ILE A 155 12.18 6.69 10.19
C ILE A 155 12.01 5.17 10.25
N HIS A 156 12.27 4.49 9.13
CA HIS A 156 12.14 3.05 9.00
C HIS A 156 13.12 2.48 7.98
N ASN A 157 13.60 1.26 8.20
CA ASN A 157 14.51 0.55 7.29
C ASN A 157 13.85 -0.02 6.01
N ARG A 158 12.60 0.39 5.71
CA ARG A 158 11.80 -0.10 4.58
C ARG A 158 10.79 0.96 4.20
N MET A 159 10.42 0.99 2.92
CA MET A 159 9.29 1.78 2.43
C MET A 159 8.40 0.92 1.53
N PRO A 160 7.11 1.25 1.37
CA PRO A 160 6.31 0.65 0.31
C PRO A 160 6.86 1.06 -1.07
N ALA A 161 6.77 0.17 -2.05
CA ALA A 161 7.14 0.48 -3.42
C ALA A 161 6.02 1.33 -4.04
N ILE A 162 6.20 2.66 -4.05
CA ILE A 162 5.29 3.61 -4.69
C ILE A 162 5.63 3.64 -6.18
N LEU A 163 4.61 3.55 -7.04
CA LEU A 163 4.77 3.58 -8.49
C LEU A 163 4.55 5.00 -9.02
N GLU A 164 5.41 5.42 -9.94
CA GLU A 164 5.12 6.58 -10.78
C GLU A 164 4.03 6.24 -11.80
N PRO A 165 3.23 7.22 -12.28
CA PRO A 165 2.14 6.95 -13.23
C PRO A 165 2.56 6.13 -14.47
N VAL A 166 3.76 6.38 -14.98
CA VAL A 166 4.32 5.66 -16.14
C VAL A 166 4.67 4.20 -15.83
N GLN A 167 4.91 3.86 -14.57
CA GLN A 167 5.21 2.51 -14.10
C GLN A 167 3.94 1.72 -13.79
N GLU A 168 2.82 2.39 -13.48
CA GLU A 168 1.56 1.73 -13.12
C GLU A 168 1.07 0.77 -14.21
N GLY A 169 1.03 1.24 -15.46
CA GLY A 169 0.63 0.41 -16.59
C GLY A 169 1.58 -0.77 -16.84
N VAL A 170 2.89 -0.53 -16.79
CA VAL A 170 3.92 -1.59 -16.91
C VAL A 170 3.76 -2.63 -15.80
N TRP A 171 3.51 -2.16 -14.57
CA TRP A 171 3.33 -3.04 -13.43
C TRP A 171 2.05 -3.88 -13.55
N THR A 172 0.94 -3.37 -14.09
CA THR A 172 -0.32 -4.12 -14.19
C THR A 172 -0.53 -4.83 -15.52
N ASP A 173 0.32 -4.61 -16.53
CA ASP A 173 0.17 -5.17 -17.87
C ASP A 173 0.10 -6.72 -17.85
N PRO A 174 -1.04 -7.34 -18.22
CA PRO A 174 -1.19 -8.79 -18.21
C PRO A 174 -0.32 -9.51 -19.24
N LEU A 175 0.18 -8.81 -20.27
CA LEU A 175 1.08 -9.36 -21.28
C LEU A 175 2.52 -9.51 -20.75
N LEU A 176 2.91 -8.70 -19.77
CA LEU A 176 4.20 -8.82 -19.08
C LEU A 176 4.15 -9.93 -18.03
N SER A 177 4.24 -11.17 -18.51
CA SER A 177 4.19 -12.37 -17.65
C SER A 177 5.55 -12.82 -17.11
N ASP A 178 6.66 -12.39 -17.73
CA ASP A 178 8.00 -12.57 -17.17
C ASP A 178 8.19 -11.64 -15.97
N PRO A 179 8.35 -12.16 -14.75
CA PRO A 179 8.55 -11.35 -13.56
C PRO A 179 9.73 -10.38 -13.69
N SER A 180 10.79 -10.75 -14.42
CA SER A 180 11.99 -9.93 -14.56
C SER A 180 11.69 -8.56 -15.22
N ALA A 181 10.71 -8.53 -16.13
CA ALA A 181 10.31 -7.33 -16.87
C ALA A 181 9.69 -6.25 -15.98
N VAL A 182 9.11 -6.63 -14.83
CA VAL A 182 8.39 -5.70 -13.94
C VAL A 182 9.16 -5.37 -12.66
N LEU A 183 10.23 -6.12 -12.32
CA LEU A 183 11.05 -5.85 -11.13
C LEU A 183 11.67 -4.45 -11.14
N ALA A 184 11.95 -3.91 -12.33
CA ALA A 184 12.48 -2.56 -12.51
C ALA A 184 11.55 -1.46 -11.96
N CYS A 185 10.25 -1.75 -11.76
CA CYS A 185 9.30 -0.83 -11.14
C CYS A 185 9.45 -0.76 -9.60
N LEU A 186 10.12 -1.73 -8.97
CA LEU A 186 10.12 -1.92 -7.52
C LEU A 186 11.31 -1.24 -6.83
N ARG A 187 11.55 0.02 -7.17
CA ARG A 187 12.67 0.83 -6.63
C ARG A 187 12.18 1.80 -5.55
N PRO A 188 13.08 2.31 -4.68
CA PRO A 188 12.74 3.38 -3.75
C PRO A 188 12.22 4.60 -4.51
N PHE A 189 11.10 5.16 -4.06
CA PHE A 189 10.49 6.34 -4.70
C PHE A 189 11.38 7.59 -4.52
N PRO A 190 11.39 8.56 -5.45
CA PRO A 190 12.21 9.77 -5.33
C PRO A 190 11.94 10.54 -4.02
N ALA A 191 12.99 10.84 -3.27
CA ALA A 191 12.91 11.38 -1.91
C ALA A 191 12.31 12.80 -1.90
N GLU A 192 12.69 13.62 -2.88
CA GLU A 192 12.25 14.99 -3.08
C GLU A 192 10.73 15.13 -3.32
N GLN A 193 10.10 14.05 -3.81
CA GLN A 193 8.66 14.00 -4.07
C GLN A 193 7.83 13.65 -2.83
N LEU A 194 8.47 13.24 -1.73
CA LEU A 194 7.78 12.96 -0.47
C LEU A 194 7.99 14.09 0.54
N ILE A 195 6.97 14.28 1.38
CA ILE A 195 7.08 15.05 2.61
C ILE A 195 6.68 14.18 3.79
N THR A 196 7.27 14.45 4.95
CA THR A 196 7.02 13.69 6.17
C THR A 196 6.89 14.63 7.37
N PHE A 197 6.00 14.31 8.30
CA PHE A 197 5.87 15.03 9.55
C PHE A 197 5.30 14.14 10.66
N PRO A 198 5.68 14.37 11.94
CA PRO A 198 5.15 13.59 13.05
C PRO A 198 3.66 13.87 13.25
N VAL A 199 2.90 12.84 13.61
CA VAL A 199 1.45 12.91 13.87
C VAL A 199 1.07 12.30 15.22
N SER A 200 -0.18 12.48 15.63
CA SER A 200 -0.68 11.97 16.91
C SER A 200 -0.51 10.46 17.06
N ARG A 201 -0.13 10.01 18.27
CA ARG A 201 -0.09 8.59 18.63
C ARG A 201 -1.44 7.89 18.55
N LEU A 202 -2.55 8.62 18.48
CA LEU A 202 -3.89 8.06 18.28
C LEU A 202 -3.97 7.11 17.09
N VAL A 203 -3.24 7.39 16.00
CA VAL A 203 -3.19 6.52 14.83
C VAL A 203 -2.70 5.12 15.18
N SER A 204 -2.00 4.93 16.30
CA SER A 204 -1.50 3.63 16.75
C SER A 204 -2.60 2.59 16.96
N ASP A 205 -3.81 3.03 17.31
CA ASP A 205 -5.01 2.21 17.44
C ASP A 205 -5.84 2.29 16.15
N ALA A 206 -5.99 1.16 15.45
CA ALA A 206 -6.69 1.05 14.17
C ALA A 206 -8.19 1.38 14.22
N ARG A 207 -8.77 1.54 15.43
CA ARG A 207 -10.17 1.95 15.61
C ARG A 207 -10.35 3.46 15.51
N HIS A 208 -9.28 4.24 15.66
CA HIS A 208 -9.35 5.67 15.47
C HIS A 208 -9.38 6.01 13.98
N GLU A 209 -10.27 6.92 13.62
CA GLU A 209 -10.43 7.46 12.27
C GLU A 209 -10.59 8.99 12.32
N GLY A 210 -10.44 9.62 11.16
CA GLY A 210 -10.71 11.04 10.96
C GLY A 210 -9.47 11.95 10.74
N PRO A 211 -9.70 13.21 10.32
CA PRO A 211 -8.67 14.11 9.81
C PRO A 211 -7.55 14.45 10.81
N ARG A 212 -7.86 14.47 12.10
CA ARG A 212 -6.87 14.71 13.17
C ARG A 212 -5.69 13.72 13.18
N LEU A 213 -5.80 12.57 12.53
CA LEU A 213 -4.74 11.57 12.47
C LEU A 213 -3.62 11.94 11.49
N ILE A 214 -3.90 12.82 10.53
CA ILE A 214 -2.94 13.32 9.55
C ILE A 214 -2.53 14.78 9.82
N GLU A 215 -2.98 15.37 10.92
CA GLU A 215 -2.56 16.70 11.34
C GLU A 215 -1.13 16.65 11.89
N PRO A 216 -0.21 17.52 11.42
CA PRO A 216 1.12 17.62 11.99
C PRO A 216 1.05 17.92 13.49
N LEU A 217 1.87 17.24 14.28
CA LEU A 217 2.07 17.65 15.67
C LEU A 217 2.67 19.05 15.67
N THR A 218 1.95 20.01 16.24
CA THR A 218 2.52 21.30 16.63
C THR A 218 3.63 21.01 17.64
N LEU A 219 4.87 21.33 17.26
CA LEU A 219 5.96 21.39 18.21
C LEU A 219 5.59 22.47 19.23
N ALA A 220 5.51 22.11 20.51
CA ALA A 220 5.44 23.11 21.56
C ALA A 220 6.71 23.97 21.44
N THR A 221 6.53 25.23 21.08
CA THR A 221 7.57 26.28 21.13
C THR A 221 7.96 26.54 22.57
#